data_AF-A0A9Q0JXV5-F1
#
_entry.id   AF-A0A9Q0JXV5-F1
#
_cell.length_a   1.000
_cell.length_b   1.000
_cell.length_c   1.000
_cell.angle_alpha   90.00
_cell.angle_beta   90.00
_cell.angle_gamma   90.00
#
_symmetry.space_group_name_H-M   'P 1'
#
loop_
_entity.id
_entity.type
_entity.pdbx_description
1 polymer ?
#
loop_
_entity_poly.entity_id
_entity_poly.type
_entity_poly.pdbx_seq_one_letter_code
_entity_poly.pdbx_strand_id
1 'polypeptide(L)'
;MMISAETALTVVGILGNIISLMLFLSPMPTFVQIWKKGSVAQFSPAPYLATLLNCMLWIVYALPWVHPHSVLVLTINGTGFLIELTFVFLFILYSDGKKRLKVIVMLLVEIAFVALITVLVMTLAHTFAARSLVVGSISVFFGTLMYAAPLSVMIPNGLGTLFGLAQLVLYATFYKSTQRQIEAKKVKAEMGLADQGVAVVSSNLKSGLASWGASLCVERAQDKLFVELLESAIRQSSRSVRLVLEVRY
;
A
#
# COMPACT_ATOMS: atom_id res chain seq x y z
N MET A 1 -37.38 -20.97 6.67
CA MET A 1 -36.83 -21.21 8.02
C MET A 1 -36.08 -19.94 8.42
N MET A 2 -36.66 -19.11 9.29
CA MET A 2 -35.98 -17.90 9.76
C MET A 2 -35.00 -18.31 10.87
N ILE A 3 -33.71 -18.10 10.66
CA ILE A 3 -32.70 -18.30 11.71
C ILE A 3 -33.01 -17.30 12.83
N SER A 4 -33.22 -17.77 14.06
CA SER A 4 -33.44 -16.89 15.21
C SER A 4 -32.15 -16.11 15.51
N ALA A 5 -32.29 -14.87 16.01
CA ALA A 5 -31.13 -14.04 16.36
C ALA A 5 -30.17 -14.75 17.34
N GLU A 6 -30.72 -15.51 18.29
CA GLU A 6 -29.94 -16.32 19.24
C GLU A 6 -29.09 -17.40 18.56
N THR A 7 -29.65 -18.05 17.53
CA THR A 7 -28.93 -19.05 16.73
C THR A 7 -27.78 -18.38 15.97
N ALA A 8 -28.03 -17.22 15.35
CA ALA A 8 -27.00 -16.47 14.63
C ALA A 8 -25.87 -15.99 15.57
N LEU A 9 -26.21 -15.45 16.75
CA LEU A 9 -25.23 -15.02 17.76
C LEU A 9 -24.37 -16.18 18.26
N THR A 10 -24.97 -17.36 18.44
CA THR A 10 -24.24 -18.56 18.86
C THR A 10 -23.28 -19.03 17.77
N VAL A 11 -23.71 -19.07 16.50
CA VAL A 11 -22.84 -19.44 15.37
C VAL A 11 -21.68 -18.48 15.22
N VAL A 12 -21.92 -17.17 15.27
CA VAL A 12 -20.88 -16.14 15.20
C VAL A 12 -19.91 -16.29 16.39
N GLY A 13 -20.43 -16.55 17.58
CA GLY A 13 -19.62 -16.76 18.78
C GLY A 13 -18.70 -17.99 18.66
N ILE A 14 -19.18 -19.10 18.13
CA ILE A 14 -18.38 -20.31 17.90
C ILE A 14 -17.28 -20.06 16.85
N LEU A 15 -17.63 -19.43 15.72
CA LEU A 15 -16.65 -19.08 14.70
C LEU A 15 -15.58 -18.12 15.24
N GLY A 16 -15.99 -17.13 16.02
CA GLY A 16 -15.09 -16.21 16.70
C GLY A 16 -14.15 -16.91 17.69
N ASN A 17 -14.65 -17.90 18.43
CA ASN A 17 -13.84 -18.74 19.33
C ASN A 17 -12.75 -19.51 18.55
N ILE A 18 -13.10 -20.12 17.41
CA ILE A 18 -12.14 -20.87 16.57
C ILE A 18 -11.03 -19.95 16.07
N ILE A 19 -11.38 -18.79 15.52
CA ILE A 19 -10.40 -17.81 15.02
C ILE A 19 -9.51 -17.29 16.17
N SER A 20 -10.12 -17.00 17.32
CA SER A 20 -9.37 -16.53 18.50
C SER A 20 -8.39 -17.58 19.01
N LEU A 21 -8.74 -18.87 18.96
CA LEU A 21 -7.83 -19.95 19.33
C LEU A 21 -6.62 -20.01 18.39
N MET A 22 -6.84 -19.86 17.08
CA MET A 22 -5.74 -19.77 16.11
C MET A 22 -4.84 -18.56 16.40
N LEU A 23 -5.42 -17.42 16.77
CA LEU A 23 -4.68 -16.22 17.14
C LEU A 23 -3.84 -16.43 18.40
N PHE A 24 -4.39 -17.04 19.45
CA PHE A 24 -3.64 -17.39 20.66
C PHE A 24 -2.50 -18.38 20.39
N LEU A 25 -2.63 -19.25 19.40
CA LEU A 25 -1.56 -20.18 19.01
C LEU A 25 -0.54 -19.55 18.06
N SER A 26 -0.78 -18.35 17.52
CA SER A 26 0.13 -17.68 16.58
C SER A 26 1.56 -17.46 17.10
N PRO A 27 1.84 -17.26 18.41
CA PRO A 27 3.21 -17.16 18.91
C PRO A 27 3.94 -18.49 19.05
N MET A 28 3.28 -19.63 18.83
CA MET A 28 3.87 -20.96 19.03
C MET A 28 5.19 -21.16 18.26
N PRO A 29 5.35 -20.75 16.99
CA PRO A 29 6.62 -20.86 16.28
C PRO A 29 7.76 -20.07 16.97
N THR A 30 7.45 -18.94 17.60
CA THR A 30 8.41 -18.15 18.36
C THR A 30 8.86 -18.91 19.61
N PHE A 31 7.93 -19.50 20.36
CA PHE A 31 8.26 -20.27 21.56
C PHE A 31 9.01 -21.56 21.26
N VAL A 32 8.75 -22.19 20.10
CA VAL A 32 9.58 -23.30 19.61
C VAL A 32 11.03 -22.85 19.38
N GLN A 33 11.26 -21.63 18.88
CA GLN A 33 12.62 -21.09 18.73
C GLN A 33 13.27 -20.80 20.08
N ILE A 34 12.53 -20.25 21.04
CA ILE A 34 13.03 -19.98 22.40
C ILE A 34 13.47 -21.29 23.06
N TRP A 35 12.64 -22.34 22.97
CA TRP A 35 12.94 -23.65 23.51
C TRP A 35 14.20 -24.26 22.87
N LYS A 36 14.28 -24.26 21.53
CA LYS A 36 15.44 -24.79 20.79
C LYS A 36 16.74 -24.03 21.09
N LYS A 37 16.66 -22.71 21.29
CA LYS A 37 17.83 -21.87 21.58
C LYS A 37 18.20 -21.85 23.07
N GLY A 38 17.30 -22.28 23.95
CA GLY A 38 17.47 -22.17 25.40
C GLY A 38 17.54 -20.73 25.91
N SER A 39 17.05 -19.75 25.13
CA SER A 39 17.09 -18.33 25.49
C SER A 39 15.98 -17.56 24.78
N VAL A 40 15.41 -16.57 25.48
CA VAL A 40 14.45 -15.62 24.89
C VAL A 40 15.08 -14.65 23.88
N ALA A 41 16.41 -14.63 23.75
CA ALA A 41 17.14 -13.78 22.81
C ALA A 41 16.66 -12.31 22.84
N GLN A 42 16.24 -11.77 21.69
CA GLN A 42 15.70 -10.42 21.53
C GLN A 42 14.16 -10.37 21.53
N PHE A 43 13.48 -11.49 21.80
CA PHE A 43 12.02 -11.49 21.87
C PHE A 43 11.53 -10.66 23.06
N SER A 44 10.43 -9.94 22.86
CA SER A 44 9.80 -9.11 23.88
C SER A 44 8.70 -9.90 24.60
N PRO A 45 8.57 -9.79 25.94
CA PRO A 45 7.47 -10.40 26.67
C PRO A 45 6.16 -9.61 26.59
N ALA A 46 6.22 -8.35 26.13
CA ALA A 46 5.11 -7.42 26.14
C ALA A 46 3.81 -7.93 25.50
N PRO A 47 3.81 -8.54 24.29
CA PRO A 47 2.57 -9.05 23.70
C PRO A 47 1.92 -10.13 24.55
N TYR A 48 2.69 -11.04 25.17
CA TYR A 48 2.14 -12.15 25.96
C TYR A 48 1.52 -11.66 27.27
N LEU A 49 2.19 -10.72 27.94
CA LEU A 49 1.68 -10.09 29.15
C LEU A 49 0.43 -9.24 28.87
N ALA A 50 0.43 -8.45 27.80
CA ALA A 50 -0.73 -7.66 27.40
C ALA A 50 -1.95 -8.55 27.07
N THR A 51 -1.74 -9.66 26.33
CA THR A 51 -2.80 -10.63 26.05
C THR A 51 -3.30 -11.31 27.32
N LEU A 52 -2.39 -11.72 28.21
CA LEU A 52 -2.75 -12.33 29.49
C LEU A 52 -3.60 -11.38 30.35
N LEU A 53 -3.22 -10.10 30.45
CA LEU A 53 -4.01 -9.07 31.12
C LEU A 53 -5.39 -8.92 30.49
N ASN A 54 -5.48 -8.89 29.16
CA ASN A 54 -6.76 -8.79 28.47
C ASN A 54 -7.66 -10.01 28.75
N CYS A 55 -7.10 -11.22 28.71
CA CYS A 55 -7.83 -12.43 29.05
C CYS A 55 -8.32 -12.41 30.50
N MET A 56 -7.50 -11.99 31.46
CA MET A 56 -7.91 -11.87 32.87
C MET A 56 -9.10 -10.91 33.03
N LEU A 57 -9.07 -9.74 32.38
CA LEU A 57 -10.17 -8.77 32.43
C LEU A 57 -11.47 -9.31 31.80
N TRP A 58 -11.37 -10.00 30.66
CA TRP A 58 -12.54 -10.62 30.02
C TRP A 58 -13.07 -11.84 30.79
N ILE A 59 -12.22 -12.59 31.49
CA ILE A 59 -12.66 -13.63 32.43
C ILE A 59 -13.48 -12.98 33.54
N VAL A 60 -12.98 -11.91 34.17
CA VAL A 60 -13.73 -11.19 35.22
C VAL A 60 -15.07 -10.68 34.69
N TYR A 61 -15.08 -10.10 33.48
CA TYR A 61 -16.32 -9.68 32.81
C TYR A 61 -17.30 -10.84 32.69
N ALA A 62 -16.85 -12.00 32.22
CA ALA A 62 -17.71 -13.14 31.88
C ALA A 62 -18.16 -13.99 33.08
N LEU A 63 -17.74 -13.64 34.31
CA LEU A 63 -18.20 -14.33 35.52
C LEU A 63 -19.70 -14.08 35.74
N PRO A 64 -20.48 -15.09 36.18
CA PRO A 64 -21.94 -14.98 36.31
C PRO A 64 -22.42 -13.85 37.22
N TRP A 65 -21.60 -13.41 38.19
CA TRP A 65 -21.89 -12.31 39.11
C TRP A 65 -21.56 -10.91 38.55
N VAL A 66 -20.88 -10.82 37.39
CA VAL A 66 -20.55 -9.57 36.67
C VAL A 66 -21.41 -9.44 35.41
N HIS A 67 -21.41 -10.47 34.56
CA HIS A 67 -22.20 -10.52 33.32
C HIS A 67 -22.83 -11.92 33.14
N PRO A 68 -24.14 -12.08 33.42
CA PRO A 68 -24.81 -13.36 33.27
C PRO A 68 -24.85 -13.86 31.81
N HIS A 69 -24.87 -15.19 31.64
CA HIS A 69 -25.05 -15.88 30.34
C HIS A 69 -23.96 -15.67 29.27
N SER A 70 -22.74 -15.26 29.63
CA SER A 70 -21.63 -15.04 28.67
C SER A 70 -20.61 -16.17 28.59
N VAL A 71 -21.06 -17.43 28.57
CA VAL A 71 -20.19 -18.62 28.61
C VAL A 71 -19.20 -18.64 27.45
N LEU A 72 -19.58 -18.24 26.24
CA LEU A 72 -18.69 -18.22 25.07
C LEU A 72 -17.52 -17.24 25.20
N VAL A 73 -17.68 -16.16 25.98
CA VAL A 73 -16.60 -15.21 26.28
C VAL A 73 -15.67 -15.78 27.35
N LEU A 74 -16.24 -16.47 28.33
CA LEU A 74 -15.49 -17.14 29.40
C LEU A 74 -14.62 -18.27 28.83
N THR A 75 -15.15 -19.10 27.93
CA THR A 75 -14.41 -20.24 27.36
C THR A 75 -13.20 -19.81 26.56
N ILE A 76 -13.34 -18.80 25.69
CA ILE A 76 -12.24 -18.36 24.84
C ILE A 76 -11.14 -17.66 25.63
N ASN A 77 -11.52 -16.77 26.56
CA ASN A 77 -10.54 -16.05 27.37
C ASN A 77 -9.92 -16.94 28.44
N GLY A 78 -10.66 -17.91 28.97
CA GLY A 78 -10.12 -18.96 29.85
C GLY A 78 -9.07 -19.81 29.14
N THR A 79 -9.36 -20.25 27.92
CA THR A 79 -8.40 -21.02 27.11
C THR A 79 -7.19 -20.17 26.73
N GLY A 80 -7.41 -18.94 26.28
CA GLY A 80 -6.35 -17.96 25.99
C GLY A 80 -5.46 -17.68 27.19
N PHE A 81 -6.05 -17.49 28.38
CA PHE A 81 -5.32 -17.32 29.62
C PHE A 81 -4.37 -18.50 29.90
N LEU A 82 -4.81 -19.74 29.74
CA LEU A 82 -3.95 -20.91 29.96
C LEU A 82 -2.81 -21.00 28.93
N ILE A 83 -3.08 -20.68 27.67
CA ILE A 83 -2.07 -20.64 26.60
C ILE A 83 -1.03 -19.55 26.89
N GLU A 84 -1.47 -18.33 27.15
CA GLU A 84 -0.59 -17.19 27.43
C GLU A 84 0.18 -17.38 28.74
N LEU A 85 -0.44 -17.98 29.76
CA LEU A 85 0.26 -18.33 31.00
C LEU A 85 1.40 -19.33 30.72
N THR A 86 1.18 -20.30 29.82
CA THR A 86 2.22 -21.24 29.38
C THR A 86 3.35 -20.51 28.65
N PHE A 87 3.03 -19.57 27.76
CA PHE A 87 4.03 -18.75 27.07
C PHE A 87 4.82 -17.85 28.02
N VAL A 88 4.16 -17.13 28.92
CA VAL A 88 4.84 -16.30 29.93
C VAL A 88 5.72 -17.16 30.83
N PHE A 89 5.25 -18.35 31.24
CA PHE A 89 6.04 -19.29 32.02
C PHE A 89 7.32 -19.73 31.29
N LEU A 90 7.21 -20.17 30.03
CA LEU A 90 8.38 -20.52 29.22
C LEU A 90 9.32 -19.32 29.02
N PHE A 91 8.77 -18.12 28.83
CA PHE A 91 9.55 -16.90 28.71
C PHE A 91 10.35 -16.62 29.99
N ILE A 92 9.75 -16.80 31.17
CA ILE A 92 10.42 -16.66 32.47
C ILE A 92 11.56 -17.69 32.62
N LEU A 93 11.33 -18.95 32.24
CA LEU A 93 12.33 -20.02 32.35
C LEU A 93 13.58 -19.74 31.52
N TYR A 94 13.41 -19.23 30.30
CA TYR A 94 14.50 -18.98 29.35
C TYR A 94 15.02 -17.52 29.35
N SER A 95 14.60 -16.71 30.34
CA SER A 95 15.04 -15.32 30.49
C SER A 95 16.21 -15.16 31.45
N ASP A 96 17.13 -14.26 31.10
CA ASP A 96 18.19 -13.79 31.99
C ASP A 96 17.63 -13.04 33.20
N GLY A 97 18.35 -13.05 34.33
CA GLY A 97 17.85 -12.57 35.63
C GLY A 97 17.16 -11.19 35.62
N LYS A 98 17.72 -10.19 34.92
CA LYS A 98 17.11 -8.85 34.83
C LYS A 98 15.80 -8.85 34.04
N LYS A 99 15.76 -9.51 32.88
CA LYS A 99 14.54 -9.64 32.05
C LYS A 99 13.49 -10.47 32.77
N ARG A 100 13.91 -11.59 33.38
CA ARG A 100 13.07 -12.48 34.18
C ARG A 100 12.40 -11.75 35.33
N LEU A 101 13.16 -10.98 36.12
CA LEU A 101 12.61 -10.18 37.21
C LEU A 101 11.60 -9.15 36.69
N LYS A 102 11.91 -8.46 35.59
CA LYS A 102 10.97 -7.50 34.98
C LYS A 102 9.64 -8.18 34.61
N VAL A 103 9.68 -9.36 33.99
CA VAL A 103 8.47 -10.11 33.62
C VAL A 103 7.67 -10.55 34.84
N ILE A 104 8.33 -11.08 35.88
CA ILE A 104 7.66 -11.48 37.12
C ILE A 104 6.99 -10.28 37.80
N VAL A 105 7.70 -9.14 37.89
CA VAL A 105 7.14 -7.91 38.48
C VAL A 105 5.95 -7.42 37.67
N MET A 106 6.03 -7.40 36.34
CA MET A 106 4.90 -7.01 35.47
C MET A 106 3.70 -7.93 35.67
N LEU A 107 3.92 -9.26 35.73
CA LEU A 107 2.85 -10.24 35.98
C LEU A 107 2.18 -10.02 37.34
N LEU A 108 2.95 -9.76 38.40
CA LEU A 108 2.39 -9.47 39.73
C LEU A 108 1.59 -8.16 39.73
N VAL A 109 2.06 -7.14 39.01
CA VAL A 109 1.33 -5.87 38.84
C VAL A 109 0.02 -6.08 38.09
N GLU A 110 0.00 -6.89 37.04
CA GLU A 110 -1.23 -7.23 36.30
C GLU A 110 -2.24 -7.97 37.17
N ILE A 111 -1.79 -8.98 37.93
CA ILE A 111 -2.65 -9.72 38.86
C ILE A 111 -3.21 -8.77 39.93
N ALA A 112 -2.36 -7.93 40.53
CA ALA A 112 -2.80 -6.96 41.54
C ALA A 112 -3.78 -5.94 40.96
N PHE A 113 -3.55 -5.47 39.73
CA PHE A 113 -4.43 -4.55 39.03
C PHE A 113 -5.80 -5.17 38.77
N VAL A 114 -5.86 -6.40 38.22
CA VAL A 114 -7.13 -7.10 37.98
C VAL A 114 -7.86 -7.40 39.28
N ALA A 115 -7.14 -7.82 40.32
CA ALA A 115 -7.73 -8.06 41.64
C ALA A 115 -8.32 -6.78 42.24
N LEU A 116 -7.60 -5.66 42.16
CA LEU A 116 -8.06 -4.36 42.61
C LEU A 116 -9.34 -3.94 41.87
N ILE A 117 -9.36 -3.99 40.53
CA ILE A 117 -10.54 -3.66 39.74
C ILE A 117 -11.73 -4.55 40.13
N THR A 118 -11.48 -5.85 40.29
CA THR A 118 -12.53 -6.82 40.67
C THR A 118 -13.13 -6.46 42.03
N VAL A 119 -12.29 -6.19 43.04
CA VAL A 119 -12.76 -5.80 44.38
C VAL A 119 -13.53 -4.48 44.33
N LEU A 120 -13.01 -3.46 43.64
CA LEU A 120 -13.67 -2.16 43.52
C LEU A 120 -15.03 -2.28 42.82
N VAL A 121 -15.12 -3.02 41.72
CA VAL A 121 -16.39 -3.21 41.01
C VAL A 121 -17.39 -3.99 41.86
N MET A 122 -16.96 -5.06 42.53
CA MET A 122 -17.86 -5.86 43.35
C MET A 122 -18.38 -5.12 44.59
N THR A 123 -17.60 -4.17 45.11
CA THR A 123 -17.96 -3.36 46.28
C THR A 123 -18.76 -2.10 45.92
N LEU A 124 -18.44 -1.42 44.82
CA LEU A 124 -19.05 -0.14 44.45
C LEU A 124 -20.22 -0.25 43.47
N ALA A 125 -20.24 -1.30 42.62
CA ALA A 125 -21.31 -1.53 41.65
C ALA A 125 -22.19 -2.69 42.11
N HIS A 126 -23.45 -2.40 42.45
CA HIS A 126 -24.37 -3.42 42.99
C HIS A 126 -25.30 -4.04 41.95
N THR A 127 -25.39 -3.49 40.74
CA THR A 127 -26.21 -4.03 39.65
C THR A 127 -25.36 -4.74 38.60
N PHE A 128 -25.91 -5.78 37.97
CA PHE A 128 -25.25 -6.47 36.85
C PHE A 128 -24.91 -5.52 35.71
N ALA A 129 -25.82 -4.60 35.37
CA ALA A 129 -25.61 -3.62 34.31
C ALA A 129 -24.39 -2.72 34.58
N ALA A 130 -24.25 -2.20 35.81
CA ALA A 130 -23.11 -1.36 36.17
C ALA A 130 -21.80 -2.15 36.16
N ARG A 131 -21.78 -3.35 36.73
CA ARG A 131 -20.59 -4.24 36.74
C ARG A 131 -20.14 -4.60 35.33
N SER A 132 -21.09 -5.04 34.49
CA SER A 132 -20.86 -5.36 33.08
C SER A 132 -20.31 -4.17 32.31
N LEU A 133 -20.89 -2.98 32.48
CA LEU A 133 -20.46 -1.77 31.78
C LEU A 133 -19.04 -1.37 32.18
N VAL A 134 -18.75 -1.29 33.49
CA VAL A 134 -17.42 -0.85 33.96
C VAL A 134 -16.34 -1.83 33.53
N VAL A 135 -16.50 -3.13 33.83
CA VAL A 135 -15.48 -4.14 33.48
C VAL A 135 -15.38 -4.27 31.96
N GLY A 136 -16.49 -4.30 31.24
CA GLY A 136 -16.52 -4.41 29.79
C GLY A 136 -15.81 -3.23 29.11
N SER A 137 -16.05 -2.00 29.54
CA SER A 137 -15.36 -0.82 29.03
C SER A 137 -13.85 -0.88 29.25
N ILE A 138 -13.41 -1.31 30.44
CA ILE A 138 -11.97 -1.50 30.74
C ILE A 138 -11.37 -2.58 29.84
N SER A 139 -12.04 -3.73 29.71
CA SER A 139 -11.59 -4.85 28.85
C SER A 139 -11.46 -4.44 27.38
N VAL A 140 -12.43 -3.66 26.86
CA VAL A 140 -12.38 -3.12 25.49
C VAL A 140 -11.23 -2.15 25.34
N PHE A 141 -11.05 -1.21 26.28
CA PHE A 141 -9.95 -0.25 26.24
C PHE A 141 -8.57 -0.92 26.18
N PHE A 142 -8.29 -1.85 27.09
CA PHE A 142 -7.03 -2.59 27.08
C PHE A 142 -6.88 -3.49 25.85
N GLY A 143 -7.99 -4.10 25.39
CA GLY A 143 -8.00 -4.88 24.16
C GLY A 143 -7.63 -4.03 22.94
N THR A 144 -8.19 -2.83 22.82
CA THR A 144 -7.85 -1.88 21.75
C THR A 144 -6.38 -1.48 21.83
N LEU A 145 -5.85 -1.15 23.02
CA LEU A 145 -4.43 -0.80 23.19
C LEU A 145 -3.49 -1.93 22.78
N MET A 146 -3.82 -3.17 23.14
CA MET A 146 -3.06 -4.36 22.76
C MET A 146 -2.94 -4.50 21.24
N TYR A 147 -4.03 -4.27 20.50
CA TYR A 147 -4.03 -4.34 19.04
C TYR A 147 -3.52 -3.06 18.35
N ALA A 148 -3.44 -1.93 19.05
CA ALA A 148 -3.01 -0.65 18.48
C ALA A 148 -1.55 -0.69 18.00
N ALA A 149 -0.65 -1.30 18.80
CA ALA A 149 0.77 -1.38 18.46
C ALA A 149 1.03 -2.13 17.13
N PRO A 150 0.58 -3.38 16.92
CA PRO A 150 0.77 -4.04 15.63
C PRO A 150 0.07 -3.33 14.48
N LEU A 151 -1.14 -2.78 14.71
CA LEU A 151 -1.88 -2.06 13.66
C LEU A 151 -1.16 -0.78 13.21
N SER A 152 -0.54 -0.06 14.14
CA SER A 152 0.25 1.14 13.86
C SER A 152 1.47 0.87 12.97
N VAL A 153 2.02 -0.34 13.00
CA VAL A 153 3.13 -0.76 12.14
C VAL A 153 2.60 -1.30 10.81
N MET A 154 1.45 -1.97 10.81
CA MET A 154 0.85 -2.53 9.59
C MET A 154 0.29 -1.45 8.65
N ILE A 155 -0.33 -0.38 9.16
CA ILE A 155 -0.95 0.65 8.33
C ILE A 155 0.08 1.38 7.43
N PRO A 156 1.21 1.90 7.96
CA PRO A 156 2.24 2.54 7.14
C PRO A 156 2.88 1.55 6.16
N ASN A 157 3.10 0.31 6.58
CA ASN A 157 3.71 -0.72 5.72
C ASN A 157 2.78 -1.13 4.57
N GLY A 158 1.48 -1.25 4.84
CA GLY A 158 0.45 -1.51 3.84
C GLY A 158 0.35 -0.37 2.84
N LEU A 159 0.27 0.89 3.31
CA LEU A 159 0.29 2.07 2.43
C LEU A 159 1.60 2.18 1.64
N GLY A 160 2.75 1.92 2.27
CA GLY A 160 4.05 1.93 1.61
C GLY A 160 4.17 0.86 0.52
N THR A 161 3.60 -0.32 0.74
CA THR A 161 3.55 -1.37 -0.28
C THR A 161 2.63 -1.00 -1.44
N LEU A 162 1.48 -0.36 -1.17
CA LEU A 162 0.58 0.15 -2.21
C LEU A 162 1.24 1.26 -3.03
N PHE A 163 1.91 2.21 -2.38
CA PHE A 163 2.65 3.27 -3.08
C PHE A 163 3.85 2.73 -3.87
N GLY A 164 4.60 1.78 -3.30
CA GLY A 164 5.70 1.11 -4.00
C GLY A 164 5.23 0.32 -5.23
N LEU A 165 4.09 -0.37 -5.13
CA LEU A 165 3.47 -1.05 -6.27
C LEU A 165 3.00 -0.04 -7.32
N ALA A 166 2.37 1.07 -6.91
CA ALA A 166 1.96 2.13 -7.81
C ALA A 166 3.17 2.76 -8.54
N GLN A 167 4.29 2.97 -7.85
CA GLN A 167 5.53 3.46 -8.45
C GLN A 167 6.11 2.46 -9.46
N LEU A 168 6.10 1.15 -9.16
CA LEU A 168 6.54 0.12 -10.10
C LEU A 168 5.65 0.06 -11.35
N VAL A 169 4.32 0.19 -11.19
CA VAL A 169 3.38 0.24 -12.30
C VAL A 169 3.57 1.51 -13.14
N LEU A 170 3.74 2.67 -12.50
CA LEU A 170 4.05 3.93 -13.18
C LEU A 170 5.40 3.85 -13.91
N TYR A 171 6.44 3.31 -13.29
CA TYR A 171 7.74 3.11 -13.93
C TYR A 171 7.63 2.18 -15.13
N ALA A 172 6.96 1.03 -15.00
CA ALA A 172 6.78 0.09 -16.10
C ALA A 172 5.98 0.70 -17.27
N THR A 173 4.93 1.47 -16.97
CA THR A 173 4.11 2.14 -18.00
C THR A 173 4.86 3.28 -18.68
N PHE A 174 5.55 4.14 -17.93
CA PHE A 174 6.37 5.23 -18.49
C PHE A 174 7.58 4.70 -19.25
N TYR A 175 8.30 3.71 -18.73
CA TYR A 175 9.44 3.10 -19.42
C TYR A 175 9.00 2.50 -20.77
N LYS A 176 7.88 1.78 -20.80
CA LYS A 176 7.29 1.25 -22.04
C LYS A 176 6.82 2.36 -22.99
N SER A 177 6.30 3.46 -22.45
CA SER A 177 5.90 4.65 -23.23
C SER A 177 7.11 5.36 -23.85
N THR A 178 8.18 5.58 -23.09
CA THR A 178 9.41 6.22 -23.57
C THR A 178 10.09 5.39 -24.65
N GLN A 179 10.15 4.06 -24.52
CA GLN A 179 10.64 3.17 -25.58
C GLN A 179 9.86 3.35 -26.88
N ARG A 180 8.52 3.35 -26.81
CA ARG A 180 7.66 3.62 -27.99
C ARG A 180 7.90 4.99 -28.61
N GLN A 181 8.11 6.02 -27.79
CA GLN A 181 8.39 7.37 -28.30
C GLN A 181 9.76 7.46 -29.00
N ILE A 182 10.78 6.78 -28.48
CA ILE A 182 12.11 6.74 -29.10
C ILE A 182 12.05 5.98 -30.43
N GLU A 183 11.38 4.82 -30.47
CA GLU A 183 11.16 4.04 -31.69
C GLU A 183 10.37 4.84 -32.74
N ALA A 184 9.26 5.49 -32.34
CA ALA A 184 8.48 6.32 -33.24
C ALA A 184 9.28 7.51 -33.80
N LYS A 185 10.17 8.12 -33.00
CA LYS A 185 11.07 9.18 -33.45
C LYS A 185 12.09 8.67 -34.47
N LYS A 186 12.66 7.47 -34.27
CA LYS A 186 13.58 6.84 -35.22
C LYS A 186 12.89 6.54 -36.55
N VAL A 187 11.72 5.90 -36.52
CA VAL A 187 10.92 5.59 -37.72
C VAL A 187 10.56 6.85 -38.50
N LYS A 188 10.16 7.93 -37.81
CA LYS A 188 9.87 9.22 -38.46
C LYS A 188 11.10 9.86 -39.11
N ALA A 189 12.27 9.72 -38.50
CA ALA A 189 13.53 10.21 -39.07
C ALA A 189 13.94 9.41 -40.33
N GLU A 190 13.79 8.08 -40.31
CA GLU A 190 14.07 7.20 -41.46
C GLU A 190 13.11 7.46 -42.63
N MET A 191 11.80 7.59 -42.36
CA MET A 191 10.82 7.94 -43.40
C MET A 191 11.07 9.34 -43.98
N GLY A 192 11.46 10.31 -43.14
CA GLY A 192 11.80 11.66 -43.61
C GLY A 192 13.04 11.68 -44.52
N LEU A 193 14.05 10.86 -44.22
CA LEU A 193 15.23 10.72 -45.08
C LEU A 193 14.90 10.02 -46.41
N ALA A 194 14.03 9.01 -46.37
CA ALA A 194 13.53 8.35 -47.58
C ALA A 194 12.71 9.29 -48.46
N ASP A 195 11.83 10.11 -47.87
CA ASP A 195 11.02 11.10 -48.59
C ASP A 195 11.88 12.19 -49.23
N GLN A 196 12.91 12.68 -48.52
CA GLN A 196 13.91 13.59 -49.09
C GLN A 196 14.67 12.94 -50.26
N GLY A 197 15.06 11.67 -50.14
CA GLY A 197 15.69 10.92 -51.23
C GLY A 197 14.78 10.79 -52.45
N VAL A 198 13.50 10.46 -52.25
CA VAL A 198 12.49 10.37 -53.31
C VAL A 198 12.23 11.73 -53.96
N ALA A 199 12.18 12.81 -53.18
CA ALA A 199 12.02 14.17 -53.68
C ALA A 199 13.21 14.60 -54.54
N VAL A 200 14.44 14.29 -54.14
CA VAL A 200 15.67 14.56 -54.91
C VAL A 200 15.70 13.74 -56.22
N VAL A 201 15.32 12.46 -56.18
CA VAL A 201 15.20 11.64 -57.39
C VAL A 201 14.12 12.21 -58.32
N SER A 202 12.98 12.64 -57.78
CA SER A 202 11.91 13.28 -58.56
C SER A 202 12.37 14.60 -59.20
N SER A 203 13.12 15.45 -58.49
CA SER A 203 13.67 16.68 -59.05
C SER A 203 14.70 16.41 -60.15
N ASN A 204 15.55 15.39 -59.97
CA ASN A 204 16.52 14.97 -60.98
C ASN A 204 15.85 14.35 -62.21
N LEU A 205 14.75 13.62 -62.03
CA LEU A 205 13.95 13.11 -63.13
C LEU A 205 13.26 14.25 -63.89
N LYS A 206 12.72 15.25 -63.18
CA LYS A 206 12.13 16.45 -63.81
C LYS A 206 13.18 17.27 -64.56
N SER A 207 14.39 17.44 -64.03
CA SER A 207 15.47 18.14 -64.74
C SER A 207 15.97 17.34 -65.94
N GLY A 208 16.05 16.01 -65.84
CA GLY A 208 16.31 15.11 -66.96
C GLY A 208 15.22 15.18 -68.04
N LEU A 209 13.95 15.15 -67.66
CA LEU A 209 12.81 15.32 -68.57
C LEU A 209 12.79 16.73 -69.18
N ALA A 210 13.19 17.77 -68.45
CA ALA A 210 13.37 19.11 -69.00
C ALA A 210 14.53 19.17 -70.02
N SER A 211 15.60 18.40 -69.78
CA SER A 211 16.71 18.22 -70.73
C SER A 211 16.27 17.50 -72.02
N TRP A 212 15.39 16.50 -71.93
CA TRP A 212 14.82 15.82 -73.10
C TRP A 212 13.72 16.65 -73.78
N GLY A 213 12.93 17.41 -73.01
CA GLY A 213 11.92 18.34 -73.51
C GLY A 213 12.52 19.55 -74.21
N ALA A 214 13.69 20.02 -73.77
CA ALA A 214 14.46 21.07 -74.46
C ALA A 214 14.95 20.62 -75.85
N SER A 215 15.08 19.30 -76.08
CA SER A 215 15.41 18.76 -77.40
C SER A 215 14.18 18.57 -78.31
N LEU A 216 12.96 18.58 -77.75
CA LEU A 216 11.69 18.56 -78.49
C LEU A 216 11.09 19.96 -78.69
N CYS A 217 11.60 20.99 -78.01
CA CYS A 217 11.19 22.40 -78.19
C CYS A 217 11.86 23.06 -79.42
N VAL A 218 12.18 22.27 -80.46
CA VAL A 218 12.52 22.71 -81.83
C VAL A 218 11.26 23.09 -82.63
N GLU A 219 10.06 22.97 -82.04
CA GLU A 219 8.80 23.23 -82.76
C GLU A 219 7.92 24.37 -82.20
N ARG A 220 8.48 25.30 -81.41
CA ARG A 220 7.71 26.52 -81.04
C ARG A 220 8.60 27.75 -80.82
N ALA A 221 9.30 28.13 -81.88
CA ALA A 221 10.09 29.35 -82.01
C ALA A 221 9.22 30.61 -82.23
N GLN A 222 8.17 30.79 -81.44
CA GLN A 222 7.28 31.95 -81.48
C GLN A 222 7.41 32.64 -80.11
N ASP A 223 7.58 33.95 -80.09
CA ASP A 223 7.78 34.80 -78.89
C ASP A 223 9.22 35.04 -78.41
N LYS A 224 10.22 34.81 -79.29
CA LYS A 224 11.55 35.42 -79.16
C LYS A 224 11.53 36.97 -79.16
N LEU A 225 10.42 37.60 -79.50
CA LEU A 225 10.23 39.05 -79.34
C LEU A 225 9.76 39.44 -77.92
N PHE A 226 9.25 38.51 -77.11
CA PHE A 226 8.76 38.80 -75.75
C PHE A 226 9.88 38.78 -74.70
N VAL A 227 10.93 38.00 -74.96
CA VAL A 227 12.17 38.02 -74.17
C VAL A 227 12.78 39.43 -74.14
N GLU A 228 12.80 40.16 -75.25
CA GLU A 228 13.44 41.48 -75.28
C GLU A 228 12.61 42.60 -74.60
N LEU A 229 11.27 42.46 -74.50
CA LEU A 229 10.44 43.43 -73.78
C LEU A 229 10.47 43.25 -72.25
N LEU A 230 10.47 42.01 -71.73
CA LEU A 230 10.39 41.73 -70.29
C LEU A 230 11.74 41.92 -69.57
N GLU A 231 12.86 41.72 -70.28
CA GLU A 231 14.19 42.07 -69.77
C GLU A 231 14.40 43.59 -69.61
N SER A 232 13.58 44.45 -70.23
CA SER A 232 13.59 45.89 -69.88
C SER A 232 12.91 46.17 -68.52
N ALA A 233 11.99 45.30 -68.06
CA ALA A 233 11.27 45.42 -66.78
C ALA A 233 12.00 44.84 -65.56
N ILE A 234 13.12 44.12 -65.77
CA ILE A 234 14.16 43.90 -64.74
C ILE A 234 14.50 45.21 -63.99
N ARG A 235 14.39 46.40 -64.59
CA ARG A 235 15.01 47.59 -64.01
C ARG A 235 14.20 48.38 -62.99
N GLN A 236 12.91 48.11 -62.74
CA GLN A 236 12.09 49.01 -61.89
C GLN A 236 11.70 48.48 -60.48
N SER A 237 11.56 47.16 -60.25
CA SER A 237 11.11 46.62 -58.94
C SER A 237 12.24 46.19 -57.98
N SER A 238 13.49 46.25 -58.45
CA SER A 238 14.69 46.31 -57.60
C SER A 238 14.65 47.44 -56.52
N ARG A 239 13.63 48.30 -56.50
CA ARG A 239 13.38 49.29 -55.42
C ARG A 239 12.51 48.82 -54.24
N SER A 240 11.61 47.83 -54.37
CA SER A 240 10.70 47.49 -53.25
C SER A 240 11.27 46.49 -52.24
N VAL A 241 12.33 45.76 -52.60
CA VAL A 241 13.16 44.97 -51.66
C VAL A 241 13.84 45.87 -50.59
N ARG A 242 13.66 47.19 -50.63
CA ARG A 242 14.30 48.15 -49.71
C ARG A 242 13.36 48.77 -48.65
N LEU A 243 12.05 48.51 -48.62
CA LEU A 243 11.09 49.28 -47.79
C LEU A 243 10.30 48.52 -46.69
N VAL A 244 10.53 47.22 -46.43
CA VAL A 244 9.92 46.51 -45.27
C VAL A 244 10.98 45.89 -44.35
N LEU A 245 12.17 46.47 -44.35
CA LEU A 245 13.24 46.22 -43.37
C LEU A 245 12.98 46.89 -41.99
N GLU A 246 11.80 47.42 -41.70
CA GLU A 246 11.52 48.15 -40.46
C GLU A 246 10.17 47.69 -39.88
N VAL A 247 10.10 47.37 -38.58
CA VAL A 247 8.95 46.87 -37.77
C VAL A 247 8.95 45.32 -37.68
N ARG A 248 9.35 44.59 -36.64
CA ARG A 248 9.66 44.81 -35.21
C ARG A 248 10.51 43.61 -34.78
N TYR A 249 11.73 43.73 -34.25
CA TYR A 249 12.06 44.22 -32.89
C TYR A 249 11.06 45.15 -32.22
#